data_AF-A0A967HGX3-F1
#
_entry.id   AF-A0A967HGX3-F1
#
_cell.length_a   1.000
_cell.length_b   1.000
_cell.length_c   1.000
_cell.angle_alpha   90.00
_cell.angle_beta   90.00
_cell.angle_gamma   90.00
#
_symmetry.space_group_name_H-M   'P 1'
#
loop_
_entity.id
_entity.type
_entity.pdbx_description
1 polymer ?
#
loop_
_entity_poly.entity_id
_entity_poly.type
_entity_poly.pdbx_seq_one_letter_code
_entity_poly.pdbx_strand_id
1 'polypeptide(L)'
;MTTWRDLLVQDDAGVRTLLAQTRRIAVLGIKPESRRGKAAFYVPAYMQRAGLEVVPVPVYYPEVTEILGEPVYRSLAQVPGPIDLVDVFRRSEDIPPHVPDILA
;
A
#
# COMPACT_ATOMS: atom_id res chain seq x y z
N MET A 1 -14.63 -18.95 -17.43
CA MET A 1 -14.70 -17.83 -16.48
C MET A 1 -13.37 -17.77 -15.76
N THR A 2 -12.66 -16.65 -15.84
CA THR A 2 -11.41 -16.43 -15.10
C THR A 2 -11.71 -16.45 -13.60
N THR A 3 -10.90 -17.17 -12.83
CA THR A 3 -11.00 -17.24 -11.37
C THR A 3 -9.95 -16.32 -10.75
N TRP A 4 -10.09 -15.99 -9.46
CA TRP A 4 -9.06 -15.21 -8.75
C TRP A 4 -7.70 -15.92 -8.69
N ARG A 5 -7.69 -17.26 -8.81
CA ARG A 5 -6.43 -18.04 -8.84
C ARG A 5 -5.62 -17.75 -10.09
N ASP A 6 -6.28 -17.45 -11.20
CA ASP A 6 -5.64 -17.12 -12.46
C ASP A 6 -5.01 -15.71 -12.45
N LEU A 7 -5.33 -14.89 -11.43
CA LEU A 7 -4.77 -13.55 -11.21
C LEU A 7 -3.60 -13.56 -10.23
N LEU A 8 -3.25 -14.71 -9.64
CA LEU A 8 -2.14 -14.80 -8.70
C LEU A 8 -0.81 -14.77 -9.44
N VAL A 9 0.06 -13.86 -9.03
CA VAL A 9 1.47 -13.86 -9.39
C VAL A 9 2.21 -14.82 -8.44
N GLN A 10 2.76 -15.92 -8.97
CA GLN A 10 3.36 -16.99 -8.14
C GLN A 10 4.85 -17.23 -8.40
N ASP A 11 5.46 -16.50 -9.33
CA ASP A 11 6.88 -16.64 -9.69
C ASP A 11 7.59 -15.28 -9.82
N ASP A 12 8.92 -15.33 -9.80
CA ASP A 12 9.79 -14.16 -9.86
C ASP A 12 9.62 -13.36 -11.16
N ALA A 13 9.29 -14.01 -12.27
CA ALA A 13 9.12 -13.36 -13.57
C ALA A 13 7.86 -12.49 -13.59
N GLY A 14 6.76 -13.00 -13.04
CA GLY A 14 5.53 -12.26 -12.86
C GLY A 14 5.70 -11.12 -11.88
N VAL A 15 6.39 -11.34 -10.74
CA VAL A 15 6.68 -10.25 -9.78
C VAL A 15 7.51 -9.15 -10.44
N ARG A 16 8.56 -9.52 -11.19
CA ARG A 16 9.39 -8.55 -11.93
C ARG A 16 8.57 -7.76 -12.96
N THR A 17 7.66 -8.42 -13.67
CA THR A 17 6.82 -7.78 -14.69
C THR A 17 5.86 -6.78 -14.06
N LEU A 18 5.19 -7.18 -12.97
CA LEU A 18 4.31 -6.29 -12.19
C LEU A 18 5.07 -5.06 -11.70
N LEU A 19 6.19 -5.27 -11.01
CA LEU A 19 6.97 -4.18 -10.41
C LEU A 19 7.63 -3.26 -11.44
N ALA A 20 7.93 -3.75 -12.66
CA ALA A 20 8.45 -2.91 -13.74
C ALA A 20 7.43 -1.91 -14.28
N GLN A 21 6.13 -2.16 -14.05
CA GLN A 21 5.02 -1.31 -14.48
C GLN A 21 4.47 -0.44 -13.33
N THR A 22 4.77 -0.80 -12.08
CA THR A 22 4.35 -0.06 -10.90
C THR A 22 5.17 1.21 -10.71
N ARG A 23 4.51 2.35 -10.55
CA ARG A 23 5.13 3.63 -10.17
C ARG A 23 4.55 4.20 -8.88
N ARG A 24 3.24 4.05 -8.66
CA ARG A 24 2.52 4.63 -7.53
C ARG A 24 1.86 3.55 -6.67
N ILE A 25 2.23 3.51 -5.40
CA ILE A 25 1.83 2.48 -4.44
C ILE A 25 1.08 3.11 -3.28
N ALA A 26 -0.17 2.70 -3.06
CA ALA A 26 -0.88 3.03 -1.82
C ALA A 26 -0.55 1.99 -0.74
N VAL A 27 -0.18 2.47 0.45
CA VAL A 27 0.29 1.60 1.53
C VAL A 27 -0.73 1.62 2.66
N LEU A 28 -1.63 0.64 2.65
CA LEU A 28 -2.69 0.47 3.62
C LEU A 28 -2.12 -0.06 4.94
N GLY A 29 -2.31 0.67 6.03
CA GLY A 29 -1.76 0.33 7.34
C GLY A 29 -0.32 0.79 7.56
N ILE A 30 0.18 1.69 6.70
CA ILE A 30 1.46 2.37 6.91
C ILE A 30 1.51 3.00 8.32
N LYS A 31 2.70 2.97 8.92
CA LYS A 31 2.98 3.53 10.24
C LYS A 31 3.80 4.81 10.10
N PRO A 32 3.75 5.74 11.06
CA PRO A 32 4.57 6.95 11.08
C PRO A 32 6.01 6.70 11.54
N GLU A 33 6.85 7.73 11.46
CA GLU A 33 8.28 7.76 11.83
C GLU A 33 8.52 7.31 13.28
N SER A 34 7.58 7.60 14.18
CA SER A 34 7.63 7.13 15.58
C SER A 34 7.67 5.61 15.70
N ARG A 35 7.36 4.88 14.61
CA ARG A 35 7.40 3.42 14.50
C ARG A 35 8.39 2.94 13.45
N ARG A 36 9.46 3.70 13.17
CA ARG A 36 10.44 3.42 12.10
C ARG A 36 11.03 2.01 12.04
N GLY A 37 11.07 1.28 13.16
CA GLY A 37 11.54 -0.11 13.21
C GLY A 37 10.53 -1.17 12.73
N LYS A 38 9.31 -0.78 12.33
CA LYS A 38 8.26 -1.70 11.85
C LYS A 38 8.27 -1.79 10.32
N ALA A 39 7.95 -2.96 9.78
CA ALA A 39 7.91 -3.22 8.33
C ALA A 39 7.01 -2.22 7.59
N ALA A 40 5.85 -1.93 8.17
CA ALA A 40 4.90 -0.92 7.68
C ALA A 40 5.42 0.54 7.71
N PHE A 41 6.70 0.78 8.03
CA PHE A 41 7.38 2.06 7.81
C PHE A 41 8.64 1.86 6.96
N TYR A 42 9.53 0.94 7.33
CA TYR A 42 10.83 0.85 6.64
C TYR A 42 10.73 0.32 5.20
N VAL A 43 9.71 -0.50 4.89
CA VAL A 43 9.45 -0.99 3.54
C VAL A 43 8.98 0.15 2.62
N PRO A 44 7.92 0.92 2.94
CA PRO A 44 7.53 2.07 2.11
C PRO A 44 8.63 3.14 2.02
N ALA A 45 9.38 3.37 3.10
CA ALA A 45 10.54 4.26 3.04
C ALA A 45 11.62 3.76 2.06
N TYR A 46 11.79 2.43 1.94
CA TYR A 46 12.67 1.85 0.92
C TYR A 46 12.09 2.01 -0.49
N MET A 47 10.78 1.80 -0.67
CA MET A 47 10.09 2.02 -1.95
C MET A 47 10.29 3.45 -2.47
N GLN A 48 10.12 4.47 -1.62
CA GLN A 48 10.40 5.87 -2.00
C GLN A 48 11.86 6.08 -2.40
N ARG A 49 12.82 5.53 -1.64
CA ARG A 49 14.25 5.63 -2.01
C ARG A 49 14.57 4.94 -3.34
N ALA A 50 13.78 3.95 -3.73
CA ALA A 50 13.88 3.28 -5.03
C ALA A 50 13.18 4.07 -6.17
N GLY A 51 12.58 5.21 -5.88
CA GLY A 51 11.93 6.08 -6.87
C GLY A 51 10.45 5.80 -7.09
N LEU A 52 9.80 5.02 -6.23
CA LEU A 52 8.35 4.78 -6.28
C LEU A 52 7.61 5.88 -5.51
N GLU A 53 6.48 6.32 -6.04
CA GLU A 53 5.56 7.23 -5.34
C GLU A 53 4.78 6.43 -4.29
N VAL A 54 4.91 6.80 -3.02
CA VAL A 54 4.19 6.15 -1.91
C VAL A 54 3.05 7.04 -1.46
N VAL A 55 1.85 6.48 -1.40
CA VAL A 55 0.66 7.13 -0.87
C VAL A 55 0.32 6.53 0.51
N PRO A 56 0.48 7.29 1.60
CA PRO A 56 0.23 6.78 2.94
C PRO A 56 -1.28 6.63 3.24
N VAL A 57 -1.71 5.43 3.66
CA VAL A 57 -3.08 5.19 4.14
C VAL A 57 -3.06 4.54 5.54
N PRO A 58 -2.79 5.32 6.61
CA PRO A 58 -2.69 4.81 7.97
C PRO A 58 -4.07 4.48 8.56
N VAL A 59 -4.15 3.36 9.31
CA VAL A 59 -5.41 2.91 9.93
C VAL A 59 -5.56 3.32 11.40
N TYR A 60 -4.45 3.42 12.15
CA TYR A 60 -4.48 3.58 13.62
C TYR A 60 -3.96 4.93 14.13
N TYR A 61 -3.68 5.87 13.24
CA TYR A 61 -3.04 7.15 13.57
C TYR A 61 -3.86 8.33 13.02
N PRO A 62 -5.04 8.61 13.60
CA PRO A 62 -5.96 9.64 13.10
C PRO A 62 -5.38 11.05 13.16
N GLU A 63 -4.47 11.32 14.10
CA GLU A 63 -3.82 12.61 14.32
C GLU A 63 -2.68 12.92 13.35
N VAL A 64 -2.09 11.89 12.75
CA VAL A 64 -0.95 12.05 11.83
C VAL A 64 -1.45 12.53 10.49
N THR A 65 -0.95 13.65 9.99
CA THR A 65 -1.34 14.25 8.70
C THR A 65 -0.34 14.00 7.58
N GLU A 66 0.88 13.61 7.92
CA GLU A 66 1.99 13.37 6.99
C GLU A 66 2.78 12.14 7.45
N ILE A 67 3.20 11.30 6.51
CA ILE A 67 4.11 10.17 6.73
C ILE A 67 5.10 10.13 5.57
N LEU A 68 6.40 10.03 5.87
CA LEU A 68 7.47 10.03 4.89
C LEU A 68 7.48 11.26 3.97
N GLY A 69 7.08 12.42 4.50
CA GLY A 69 6.98 13.67 3.73
C GLY A 69 5.73 13.76 2.84
N GLU A 70 4.87 12.73 2.83
CA GLU A 70 3.69 12.66 1.98
C GLU A 70 2.39 12.84 2.80
N PRO A 71 1.38 13.55 2.26
CA PRO A 71 0.10 13.70 2.92
C PRO A 71 -0.60 12.34 3.05
N VAL A 72 -1.24 12.09 4.19
CA VAL A 72 -1.97 10.84 4.42
C VAL A 72 -3.41 10.92 3.92
N TYR A 73 -3.93 9.79 3.46
CA TYR A 73 -5.35 9.59 3.12
C TYR A 73 -6.01 8.64 4.13
N ARG A 74 -7.31 8.83 4.41
CA ARG A 74 -8.02 8.02 5.42
C ARG A 74 -8.68 6.78 4.85
N SER A 75 -8.74 6.69 3.53
CA SER A 75 -9.20 5.53 2.80
C SER A 75 -8.55 5.51 1.42
N LEU A 76 -8.47 4.34 0.80
CA LEU A 76 -7.98 4.17 -0.57
C LEU A 76 -8.87 4.93 -1.55
N ALA A 77 -10.18 4.94 -1.36
CA ALA A 77 -11.14 5.67 -2.20
C ALA A 77 -10.94 7.20 -2.20
N GLN A 78 -10.25 7.75 -1.19
CA GLN A 78 -9.93 9.19 -1.11
C GLN A 78 -8.65 9.56 -1.87
N VAL A 79 -7.85 8.57 -2.30
CA VAL A 79 -6.60 8.84 -3.01
C VAL A 79 -6.91 9.39 -4.41
N PRO A 80 -6.40 10.58 -4.78
CA PRO A 80 -6.67 11.16 -6.07
C PRO A 80 -5.81 10.52 -7.16
N GLY A 81 -6.43 10.17 -8.28
CA GLY A 81 -5.73 9.58 -9.42
C GLY A 81 -5.50 8.07 -9.28
N PRO A 82 -4.92 7.44 -10.31
CA PRO A 82 -4.74 5.99 -10.34
C PRO A 82 -3.68 5.52 -9.33
N ILE A 83 -3.90 4.34 -8.75
CA ILE A 83 -2.93 3.59 -7.97
C ILE A 83 -2.56 2.33 -8.77
N ASP A 84 -1.27 2.06 -8.94
CA ASP A 84 -0.82 0.88 -9.68
C ASP A 84 -0.83 -0.38 -8.80
N LEU A 85 -0.57 -0.22 -7.50
CA LEU A 85 -0.49 -1.31 -6.54
C LEU A 85 -0.92 -0.87 -5.13
N VAL A 86 -1.68 -1.71 -4.43
CA VAL A 86 -1.99 -1.54 -3.01
C VAL A 86 -1.14 -2.51 -2.20
N ASP A 87 -0.25 -1.98 -1.36
CA ASP A 87 0.55 -2.77 -0.42
C ASP A 87 -0.12 -2.76 0.96
N VAL A 88 -0.37 -3.96 1.51
CA VAL A 88 -1.30 -4.14 2.64
C VAL A 88 -0.56 -4.61 3.89
N PHE A 89 -0.38 -3.70 4.84
CA PHE A 89 0.16 -3.99 6.18
C PHE A 89 -0.95 -4.15 7.22
N ARG A 90 -1.82 -5.15 7.00
CA ARG A 90 -2.91 -5.53 7.91
C ARG A 90 -2.80 -7.00 8.29
N ARG A 91 -3.28 -7.35 9.48
CA ARG A 91 -3.46 -8.76 9.84
C ARG A 91 -4.61 -9.32 9.01
N SER A 92 -4.54 -10.60 8.65
CA SER A 92 -5.55 -11.24 7.80
C SER A 92 -6.97 -11.12 8.38
N GLU A 93 -7.12 -11.22 9.71
CA GLU A 93 -8.40 -11.03 10.41
C GLU A 93 -8.98 -9.62 10.31
N ASP A 94 -8.11 -8.62 10.08
CA ASP A 94 -8.48 -7.22 9.98
C ASP A 94 -8.76 -6.80 8.51
N ILE A 95 -8.58 -7.69 7.52
CA ILE A 95 -8.81 -7.39 6.09
C ILE A 95 -10.28 -7.20 5.72
N PRO A 96 -11.25 -8.02 6.17
CA PRO A 96 -12.63 -7.93 5.68
C PRO A 96 -13.25 -6.53 5.75
N PRO A 97 -13.04 -5.72 6.82
CA PRO A 97 -13.52 -4.35 6.86
C PRO A 97 -12.92 -3.40 5.81
N HIS A 98 -11.74 -3.71 5.26
CA HIS A 98 -11.07 -2.89 4.24
C HIS A 98 -11.44 -3.28 2.81
N VAL A 99 -12.09 -4.42 2.59
CA VAL A 99 -12.42 -4.91 1.23
C VAL A 99 -13.22 -3.89 0.40
N PRO A 100 -14.26 -3.21 0.93
CA PRO A 100 -15.00 -2.21 0.15
C PRO A 100 -14.11 -1.05 -0.33
N ASP A 101 -13.14 -0.65 0.47
CA ASP A 101 -12.22 0.44 0.16
C ASP A 101 -11.13 0.00 -0.83
N ILE A 102 -10.69 -1.26 -0.77
CA ILE A 102 -9.74 -1.87 -1.72
C ILE A 102 -10.34 -2.01 -3.12
N LEU A 103 -11.67 -2.20 -3.22
CA LEU A 103 -12.39 -2.45 -4.47
C LEU A 103 -13.04 -1.21 -5.10
N ALA A 104 -12.95 -0.05 -4.43
CA ALA A 104 -13.57 1.20 -4.87
C ALA A 104 -12.88 1.78 -6.12
#